data_AF-B5Y5M2-F1
#
_entry.id   AF-B5Y5M2-F1
#
_cell.length_a   1.000
_cell.length_b   1.000
_cell.length_c   1.000
_cell.angle_alpha   90.00
_cell.angle_beta   90.00
_cell.angle_gamma   90.00
#
_symmetry.space_group_name_H-M   'P 1'
#
loop_
_entity.id
_entity.type
_entity.pdbx_description
1 polymer ?
#
loop_
_entity_poly.entity_id
_entity_poly.type
_entity_poly.pdbx_seq_one_letter_code
_entity_poly.pdbx_strand_id
1 'polypeptide(L)'
;MAPNGTDLEIVQKVPQLHLARLFVKDNVLYGAKVINRTLGEPKLVCGKILDAALQDVGIDKARARSTLHGLSDWVLDGMRIKKRVDSLSGLSDGELSAIEAIAKGLSTEKYDTSRMIWEKLAQEYIDRGCATEAALYQSREGVLTEIEHHADTSELANTSGGAMALFEFQ
;
A
#
# COMPACT_ATOMS: atom_id res chain seq x y z
N MET A 1 -30.60 9.46 9.77
CA MET A 1 -31.52 9.35 10.92
C MET A 1 -30.95 8.31 11.88
N ALA A 2 -30.65 8.70 13.13
CA ALA A 2 -30.24 7.73 14.15
C ALA A 2 -31.49 7.03 14.73
N PRO A 3 -31.39 5.75 15.14
CA PRO A 3 -32.52 5.03 15.76
C PRO A 3 -33.00 5.71 17.04
N ASN A 4 -34.31 5.68 17.30
CA ASN A 4 -34.91 6.21 18.53
C ASN A 4 -34.29 5.53 19.76
N GLY A 5 -33.77 6.34 20.69
CA GLY A 5 -33.03 5.90 21.89
C GLY A 5 -31.52 6.11 21.81
N THR A 6 -31.00 6.58 20.68
CA THR A 6 -29.57 6.93 20.56
C THR A 6 -29.33 8.30 21.20
N ASP A 7 -28.54 8.33 22.28
CA ASP A 7 -28.12 9.56 22.94
C ASP A 7 -27.17 10.35 22.00
N LEU A 8 -27.74 11.37 21.35
CA LEU A 8 -27.07 12.16 20.31
C LEU A 8 -25.87 12.94 20.87
N GLU A 9 -25.87 13.29 22.16
CA GLU A 9 -24.72 13.95 22.80
C GLU A 9 -23.54 12.99 22.98
N ILE A 10 -23.82 11.71 23.27
CA ILE A 10 -22.78 10.67 23.33
C ILE A 10 -22.24 10.43 21.92
N VAL A 11 -23.10 10.29 20.92
CA VAL A 11 -22.67 10.07 19.52
C VAL A 11 -21.80 11.21 18.99
N GLN A 12 -22.07 12.45 19.38
CA GLN A 12 -21.22 13.60 19.04
C GLN A 12 -19.89 13.63 19.80
N LYS A 13 -19.83 13.04 21.00
CA LYS A 13 -18.62 12.94 21.83
C LYS A 13 -17.77 11.70 21.54
N VAL A 14 -18.31 10.69 20.87
CA VAL A 14 -17.48 9.60 20.35
C VAL A 14 -16.65 10.20 19.21
N PRO A 15 -15.31 10.30 19.32
CA PRO A 15 -14.49 10.60 18.15
C PRO A 15 -14.87 9.53 17.14
N GLN A 16 -15.47 9.95 16.01
CA GLN A 16 -16.07 9.04 15.03
C GLN A 16 -15.25 7.77 14.98
N LEU A 17 -15.85 6.63 15.34
CA LEU A 17 -15.14 5.36 15.34
C LEU A 17 -14.77 5.12 13.89
N HIS A 18 -13.54 5.52 13.52
CA HIS A 18 -13.02 5.39 12.18
C HIS A 18 -12.76 3.90 12.00
N LEU A 19 -13.78 3.16 11.61
CA LEU A 19 -13.75 1.71 11.49
C LEU A 19 -12.88 1.30 10.30
N ALA A 20 -13.01 2.04 9.20
CA ALA A 20 -12.15 2.01 8.04
C ALA A 20 -12.04 3.42 7.45
N ARG A 21 -11.04 3.63 6.59
CA ARG A 21 -10.82 4.89 5.86
C ARG A 21 -10.34 4.62 4.44
N LEU A 22 -10.70 5.53 3.55
CA LEU A 22 -10.19 5.70 2.19
C LEU A 22 -10.22 7.20 1.93
N PHE A 23 -9.14 7.75 1.36
CA PHE A 23 -9.07 9.16 1.01
C PHE A 23 -9.18 9.32 -0.49
N VAL A 24 -9.87 10.38 -0.91
CA VAL A 24 -9.96 10.81 -2.30
C VAL A 24 -9.41 12.22 -2.37
N LYS A 25 -8.45 12.44 -3.24
CA LYS A 25 -7.97 13.78 -3.61
C LYS A 25 -7.92 13.86 -5.12
N ASP A 26 -8.67 14.81 -5.68
CA ASP A 26 -8.91 14.90 -7.12
C ASP A 26 -9.50 13.59 -7.65
N ASN A 27 -8.76 12.84 -8.46
CA ASN A 27 -9.13 11.52 -8.98
C ASN A 27 -8.26 10.37 -8.40
N VAL A 28 -7.49 10.64 -7.35
CA VAL A 28 -6.56 9.68 -6.74
C VAL A 28 -7.09 9.19 -5.40
N LEU A 29 -7.23 7.87 -5.30
CA LEU A 29 -7.63 7.12 -4.12
C LEU A 29 -6.38 6.66 -3.35
N TYR A 30 -6.38 6.74 -2.03
CA TYR A 30 -5.25 6.28 -1.22
C TYR A 30 -5.64 6.03 0.24
N GLY A 31 -4.78 5.29 0.95
CA GLY A 31 -4.86 5.10 2.39
C GLY A 31 -5.98 4.16 2.82
N ALA A 32 -6.34 3.19 1.99
CA ALA A 32 -7.35 2.18 2.30
C ALA A 32 -6.92 1.35 3.52
N LYS A 33 -7.56 1.56 4.66
CA LYS A 33 -7.17 0.92 5.92
C LYS A 33 -8.35 0.62 6.81
N VAL A 34 -8.35 -0.58 7.39
CA VAL A 34 -9.24 -0.95 8.50
C VAL A 34 -8.50 -0.66 9.81
N ILE A 35 -9.08 0.21 10.64
CA ILE A 35 -8.48 0.59 11.93
C ILE A 35 -8.92 -0.41 13.01
N ASN A 36 -10.17 -0.88 12.95
CA ASN A 36 -10.67 -1.92 13.84
C ASN A 36 -10.66 -3.30 13.15
N ARG A 37 -9.64 -4.10 13.45
CA ARG A 37 -9.44 -5.43 12.85
C ARG A 37 -10.58 -6.42 13.12
N THR A 38 -11.45 -6.16 14.11
CA THR A 38 -12.60 -7.04 14.39
C THR A 38 -13.70 -6.96 13.33
N LEU A 39 -13.64 -5.98 12.41
CA LEU A 39 -14.58 -5.81 11.32
C LEU A 39 -14.34 -6.79 10.16
N GLY A 40 -13.23 -7.51 10.18
CA GLY A 40 -12.84 -8.44 9.13
C GLY A 40 -11.74 -7.89 8.22
N GLU A 41 -11.59 -8.55 7.08
CA GLU A 41 -10.49 -8.26 6.15
C GLU A 41 -10.65 -6.90 5.46
N PRO A 42 -9.55 -6.15 5.25
CA PRO A 42 -9.59 -4.88 4.53
C PRO A 42 -10.30 -4.94 3.18
N LYS A 43 -10.11 -6.04 2.45
CA LYS A 43 -10.78 -6.26 1.16
C LYS A 43 -12.31 -6.21 1.25
N LEU A 44 -12.89 -6.75 2.33
CA LEU A 44 -14.34 -6.76 2.53
C LEU A 44 -14.86 -5.41 3.04
N VAL A 45 -14.17 -4.85 4.03
CA VAL A 45 -14.60 -3.61 4.71
C VAL A 45 -14.38 -2.40 3.81
N CYS A 46 -13.18 -2.24 3.24
CA CYS A 46 -12.84 -1.12 2.36
C CYS A 46 -13.40 -1.32 0.94
N GLY A 47 -13.75 -2.53 0.53
CA GLY A 47 -14.32 -2.82 -0.79
C GLY A 47 -15.55 -1.96 -1.10
N LYS A 48 -16.48 -1.84 -0.14
CA LYS A 48 -17.68 -1.02 -0.31
C LYS A 48 -17.39 0.48 -0.38
N ILE A 49 -16.38 0.94 0.35
CA ILE A 49 -15.95 2.34 0.34
C ILE A 49 -15.27 2.67 -0.99
N LEU A 50 -14.45 1.73 -1.48
CA LEU A 50 -13.82 1.81 -2.80
C LEU A 50 -14.86 1.86 -3.92
N ASP A 51 -15.87 0.98 -3.88
CA ASP A 51 -16.95 0.97 -4.87
C ASP A 51 -17.65 2.34 -4.96
N ALA A 52 -17.96 2.95 -3.80
CA ALA A 52 -18.57 4.28 -3.74
C ALA A 52 -17.63 5.37 -4.29
N ALA A 53 -16.35 5.35 -3.91
CA ALA A 53 -15.38 6.33 -4.37
C ALA A 53 -15.13 6.23 -5.90
N LEU A 54 -15.09 5.03 -6.44
CA LEU A 54 -14.98 4.80 -7.89
C LEU A 54 -16.20 5.33 -8.64
N GLN A 55 -17.40 5.17 -8.07
CA GLN A 55 -18.62 5.75 -8.63
C GLN A 55 -18.60 7.28 -8.62
N ASP A 56 -18.12 7.90 -7.55
CA ASP A 56 -18.05 9.36 -7.41
C ASP A 56 -17.01 9.99 -8.36
N VAL A 57 -15.85 9.33 -8.54
CA VAL A 57 -14.77 9.81 -9.43
C VAL A 57 -15.05 9.48 -10.91
N GLY A 58 -15.72 8.35 -11.16
CA GLY A 58 -15.79 7.69 -12.46
C GLY A 58 -14.63 6.72 -12.65
N ILE A 59 -14.95 5.45 -12.90
CA ILE A 59 -13.99 4.32 -12.97
C ILE A 59 -12.81 4.64 -13.90
N ASP A 60 -13.08 5.02 -15.14
CA ASP A 60 -12.07 5.30 -16.18
C ASP A 60 -11.12 6.47 -15.85
N LYS A 61 -11.46 7.28 -14.85
CA LYS A 61 -10.67 8.43 -14.41
C LYS A 61 -9.97 8.16 -13.09
N ALA A 62 -10.39 7.15 -12.35
CA ALA A 62 -9.89 6.86 -11.04
C ALA A 62 -8.47 6.29 -11.12
N ARG A 63 -7.62 6.76 -10.21
CA ARG A 63 -6.30 6.21 -9.94
C ARG A 63 -6.23 5.84 -8.48
N ALA A 64 -5.45 4.84 -8.12
CA ALA A 64 -5.20 4.53 -6.72
C ALA A 64 -3.71 4.40 -6.42
N ARG A 65 -3.28 4.95 -5.29
CA ARG A 65 -1.93 4.78 -4.76
C ARG A 65 -1.97 3.86 -3.56
N SER A 66 -1.27 2.73 -3.66
CA SER A 66 -1.06 1.81 -2.56
C SER A 66 0.28 2.09 -1.91
N THR A 67 0.26 2.31 -0.61
CA THR A 67 1.46 2.20 0.21
C THR A 67 1.92 0.74 0.24
N LEU A 68 3.22 0.50 0.10
CA LEU A 68 3.80 -0.85 0.16
C LEU A 68 4.39 -1.13 1.55
N HIS A 69 3.64 -0.78 2.60
CA HIS A 69 4.07 -1.00 3.97
C HIS A 69 4.44 -2.47 4.22
N GLY A 70 5.61 -2.69 4.83
CA GLY A 70 6.16 -4.01 5.09
C GLY A 70 7.06 -4.55 3.98
N LEU A 71 7.18 -3.86 2.84
CA LEU A 71 8.11 -4.24 1.76
C LEU A 71 9.56 -4.28 2.28
N SER A 72 9.99 -3.26 3.02
CA SER A 72 11.35 -3.22 3.57
C SER A 72 11.65 -4.42 4.47
N ASP A 73 10.74 -4.73 5.40
CA ASP A 73 10.90 -5.86 6.31
C ASP A 73 10.88 -7.19 5.55
N TRP A 74 9.98 -7.33 4.58
CA TRP A 74 9.89 -8.53 3.74
C TRP A 74 11.17 -8.77 2.93
N VAL A 75 11.75 -7.72 2.35
CA VAL A 75 13.05 -7.81 1.65
C VAL A 75 14.17 -8.20 2.62
N LEU A 76 14.27 -7.53 3.77
CA LEU A 76 15.32 -7.81 4.78
C LEU A 76 15.24 -9.26 5.31
N ASP A 77 14.03 -9.74 5.56
CA ASP A 77 13.81 -11.13 5.95
C ASP A 77 14.12 -12.11 4.81
N GLY A 78 13.80 -11.74 3.56
CA GLY A 78 14.18 -12.47 2.36
C GLY A 78 15.70 -12.59 2.17
N MET A 79 16.46 -11.54 2.49
CA MET A 79 17.91 -11.57 2.43
C MET A 79 18.51 -12.51 3.48
N ARG A 80 17.92 -12.57 4.68
CA ARG A 80 18.32 -13.50 5.76
C ARG A 80 17.96 -14.94 5.40
N ILE A 81 16.79 -15.13 4.81
CA ILE A 81 16.22 -16.42 4.45
C ILE A 81 16.11 -16.47 2.92
N LYS A 82 17.25 -16.74 2.25
CA LYS A 82 17.48 -16.75 0.77
C LYS A 82 16.52 -17.62 -0.09
N LYS A 83 15.39 -18.08 0.45
CA LYS A 83 14.37 -18.91 -0.18
C LYS A 83 12.98 -18.26 -0.27
N ARG A 84 12.81 -17.02 0.22
CA ARG A 84 11.48 -16.38 0.29
C ARG A 84 11.21 -15.32 -0.77
N VAL A 85 12.26 -14.86 -1.45
CA VAL A 85 12.19 -13.78 -2.43
C VAL A 85 12.99 -14.19 -3.66
N ASP A 86 12.29 -14.43 -4.76
CA ASP A 86 12.90 -14.98 -5.97
C ASP A 86 13.76 -13.93 -6.67
N SER A 87 13.33 -12.66 -6.63
CA SER A 87 14.07 -11.53 -7.20
C SER A 87 15.39 -11.22 -6.51
N LEU A 88 15.66 -11.79 -5.32
CA LEU A 88 16.96 -11.69 -4.65
C LEU A 88 17.96 -12.75 -5.14
N SER A 89 17.49 -13.78 -5.86
CA SER A 89 18.37 -14.84 -6.35
C SER A 89 19.22 -14.34 -7.53
N GLY A 90 20.53 -14.59 -7.46
CA GLY A 90 21.46 -14.20 -8.54
C GLY A 90 21.98 -12.76 -8.49
N LEU A 91 21.61 -11.97 -7.48
CA LEU A 91 22.18 -10.65 -7.26
C LEU A 91 23.60 -10.74 -6.70
N SER A 92 24.46 -9.82 -7.12
CA SER A 92 25.80 -9.63 -6.57
C SER A 92 25.76 -9.05 -5.15
N ASP A 93 26.83 -9.24 -4.36
CA ASP A 93 26.94 -8.67 -3.01
C ASP A 93 26.80 -7.14 -3.00
N GLY A 94 27.23 -6.48 -4.08
CA GLY A 94 27.09 -5.03 -4.26
C GLY A 94 25.64 -4.59 -4.44
N GLU A 95 24.84 -5.35 -5.20
CA GLU A 95 23.41 -5.10 -5.40
C GLU A 95 22.62 -5.39 -4.12
N LEU A 96 22.94 -6.51 -3.45
CA LEU A 96 22.34 -6.86 -2.16
C LEU A 96 22.59 -5.77 -1.11
N SER A 97 23.82 -5.24 -1.03
CA SER A 97 24.14 -4.15 -0.10
C SER A 97 23.37 -2.87 -0.41
N ALA A 98 23.15 -2.56 -1.68
CA ALA A 98 22.40 -1.38 -2.07
C ALA A 98 20.90 -1.52 -1.77
N ILE A 99 20.32 -2.70 -2.02
CA ILE A 99 18.92 -3.02 -1.66
C ILE A 99 18.72 -2.99 -0.14
N GLU A 100 19.66 -3.53 0.62
CA GLU A 100 19.61 -3.48 2.09
C GLU A 100 19.60 -2.04 2.60
N ALA A 101 20.38 -1.17 1.98
CA ALA A 101 20.42 0.25 2.32
C ALA A 101 19.10 0.95 1.97
N ILE A 102 18.48 0.64 0.82
CA ILE A 102 17.13 1.15 0.46
C ILE A 102 16.09 0.70 1.50
N ALA A 103 16.07 -0.59 1.83
CA ALA A 103 15.14 -1.14 2.82
C ALA A 103 15.30 -0.51 4.21
N LYS A 104 16.52 -0.09 4.57
CA LYS A 104 16.83 0.61 5.82
C LYS A 104 16.57 2.12 5.76
N GLY A 105 16.11 2.66 4.63
CA GLY A 105 15.91 4.10 4.44
C GLY A 105 17.21 4.90 4.40
N LEU A 106 18.33 4.26 4.09
CA LEU A 106 19.62 4.94 3.97
C LEU A 106 19.73 5.55 2.57
N SER A 107 20.14 6.82 2.50
CA SER A 107 20.47 7.46 1.22
C SER A 107 21.60 6.69 0.55
N THR A 108 21.39 6.26 -0.69
CA THR A 108 22.44 5.62 -1.47
C THR A 108 22.65 6.41 -2.76
N GLU A 109 23.91 6.75 -3.05
CA GLU A 109 24.31 7.25 -4.38
C GLU A 109 24.03 6.20 -5.48
N LYS A 110 23.75 4.95 -5.07
CA LYS A 110 23.42 3.80 -5.93
C LYS A 110 21.92 3.54 -6.05
N TYR A 111 21.06 4.45 -5.59
CA TYR A 111 19.61 4.28 -5.64
C TYR A 111 19.15 4.06 -7.07
N ASP A 112 19.63 4.88 -8.01
CA ASP A 112 19.29 4.76 -9.44
C ASP A 112 19.67 3.40 -10.03
N THR A 113 20.82 2.84 -9.63
CA THR A 113 21.27 1.52 -10.11
C THR A 113 20.43 0.39 -9.54
N SER A 114 19.92 0.56 -8.32
CA SER A 114 19.16 -0.47 -7.59
C SER A 114 17.65 -0.31 -7.73
N ARG A 115 17.19 0.79 -8.33
CA ARG A 115 15.80 1.13 -8.56
C ARG A 115 15.05 0.03 -9.28
N MET A 116 15.57 -0.47 -10.40
CA MET A 116 14.92 -1.53 -11.18
C MET A 116 14.76 -2.83 -10.37
N ILE A 117 15.70 -3.12 -9.47
CA ILE A 117 15.62 -4.30 -8.62
C ILE A 117 14.58 -4.07 -7.52
N TRP A 118 14.54 -2.87 -6.94
CA TRP A 118 13.52 -2.49 -5.96
C TRP A 118 12.10 -2.55 -6.56
N GLU A 119 11.91 -2.10 -7.81
CA GLU A 119 10.63 -2.23 -8.52
C GLU A 119 10.21 -3.69 -8.70
N LYS A 120 11.15 -4.57 -9.07
CA LYS A 120 10.87 -6.02 -9.16
C LYS A 120 10.49 -6.62 -7.82
N LEU A 121 11.18 -6.23 -6.74
CA LEU A 121 10.85 -6.66 -5.38
C LEU A 121 9.47 -6.16 -4.95
N ALA A 122 9.14 -4.91 -5.25
CA ALA A 122 7.83 -4.32 -4.99
C ALA A 122 6.71 -5.04 -5.77
N GLN A 123 6.94 -5.34 -7.04
CA GLN A 123 6.03 -6.14 -7.86
C GLN A 123 5.82 -7.53 -7.27
N GLU A 124 6.90 -8.25 -6.95
CA GLU A 124 6.82 -9.59 -6.35
C GLU A 124 6.08 -9.57 -5.00
N TYR A 125 6.29 -8.53 -4.20
CA TYR A 125 5.57 -8.32 -2.94
C TYR A 125 4.06 -8.14 -3.14
N ILE A 126 3.65 -7.42 -4.18
CA ILE A 126 2.24 -7.26 -4.58
C ILE A 126 1.67 -8.59 -5.09
N ASP A 127 2.39 -9.27 -5.99
CA ASP A 127 1.96 -10.53 -6.62
C ASP A 127 1.77 -11.66 -5.60
N ARG A 128 2.57 -11.66 -4.54
CA ARG A 128 2.43 -12.58 -3.39
C ARG A 128 1.29 -12.19 -2.44
N GLY A 129 0.55 -11.11 -2.72
CA GLY A 129 -0.57 -10.64 -1.92
C GLY A 129 -0.16 -10.05 -0.56
N CYS A 130 1.10 -9.65 -0.39
CA CYS A 130 1.58 -9.10 0.88
C CYS A 130 1.12 -7.64 1.08
N ALA A 131 0.90 -6.89 0.00
CA ALA A 131 0.35 -5.55 0.05
C ALA A 131 -1.19 -5.57 0.09
N THR A 132 -1.76 -5.45 1.30
CA THR A 132 -3.23 -5.53 1.52
C THR A 132 -4.03 -4.46 0.76
N GLU A 133 -3.51 -3.24 0.65
CA GLU A 133 -4.14 -2.14 -0.09
C GLU A 133 -4.09 -2.39 -1.61
N ALA A 134 -2.96 -2.84 -2.14
CA ALA A 134 -2.83 -3.25 -3.54
C ALA A 134 -3.80 -4.40 -3.89
N ALA A 135 -3.90 -5.41 -3.01
CA ALA A 135 -4.81 -6.54 -3.19
C ALA A 135 -6.30 -6.12 -3.21
N LEU A 136 -6.65 -5.05 -2.47
CA LEU A 136 -7.98 -4.44 -2.54
C LEU A 136 -8.22 -3.83 -3.94
N TYR A 137 -7.29 -3.00 -4.44
CA TYR A 137 -7.44 -2.36 -5.75
C TYR A 137 -7.49 -3.37 -6.90
N GLN A 138 -6.62 -4.39 -6.89
CA GLN A 138 -6.65 -5.48 -7.88
C GLN A 138 -7.97 -6.26 -7.87
N SER A 139 -8.64 -6.35 -6.72
CA SER A 139 -9.94 -7.02 -6.62
C SER A 139 -11.12 -6.23 -7.19
N ARG A 140 -10.86 -5.01 -7.67
CA ARG A 140 -11.80 -4.11 -8.34
C ARG A 140 -11.25 -3.69 -9.70
N GLU A 141 -10.56 -4.60 -10.36
CA GLU A 141 -10.05 -4.40 -11.73
C GLU A 141 -9.00 -3.28 -11.84
N GLY A 142 -8.44 -2.86 -10.70
CA GLY A 142 -7.27 -1.98 -10.67
C GLY A 142 -6.06 -2.71 -11.26
N VAL A 143 -5.52 -2.18 -12.35
CA VAL A 143 -4.31 -2.66 -13.01
C VAL A 143 -3.13 -1.85 -12.50
N LEU A 144 -2.10 -2.54 -12.00
CA LEU A 144 -0.84 -1.91 -11.60
C LEU A 144 -0.15 -1.33 -12.84
N THR A 145 0.08 -0.02 -12.84
CA THR A 145 0.70 0.69 -13.97
C THR A 145 2.15 1.08 -13.69
N GLU A 146 2.45 1.48 -12.44
CA GLU A 146 3.78 1.97 -12.07
C GLU A 146 4.09 1.72 -10.59
N ILE A 147 5.38 1.59 -10.27
CA ILE A 147 5.91 1.70 -8.90
C ILE A 147 6.67 3.03 -8.79
N GLU A 148 6.10 3.98 -8.06
CA GLU A 148 6.68 5.29 -7.81
C GLU A 148 7.64 5.23 -6.61
N HIS A 149 8.87 5.71 -6.78
CA HIS A 149 9.87 5.80 -5.71
C HIS A 149 9.82 7.14 -5.00
N HIS A 150 10.17 7.17 -3.72
CA HIS A 150 10.12 8.37 -2.88
C HIS A 150 8.76 9.09 -2.87
N ALA A 151 7.69 8.39 -3.26
CA ALA A 151 6.33 8.93 -3.33
C ALA A 151 5.65 8.88 -1.96
N ASP A 152 5.99 7.89 -1.13
CA ASP A 152 5.52 7.84 0.24
C ASP A 152 6.28 8.87 1.08
N THR A 153 5.58 9.93 1.48
CA THR A 153 6.09 10.98 2.36
C THR A 153 5.54 10.86 3.78
N SER A 154 4.87 9.75 4.10
CA SER A 154 4.35 9.49 5.44
C SER A 154 5.46 9.16 6.44
N GLU A 155 5.14 9.19 7.73
CA GLU A 155 6.04 8.74 8.80
C GLU A 155 6.47 7.27 8.65
N LEU A 156 5.75 6.49 7.83
CA LEU A 156 6.01 5.08 7.56
C LEU A 156 6.73 4.84 6.23
N ALA A 157 7.17 5.88 5.53
CA ALA A 157 7.89 5.77 4.25
C ALA A 157 9.09 4.81 4.30
N ASN A 158 9.78 4.74 5.45
CA ASN A 158 10.92 3.84 5.64
C ASN A 158 10.52 2.35 5.54
N THR A 159 9.26 2.01 5.83
CA THR A 159 8.75 0.63 5.78
C THR A 159 8.49 0.12 4.37
N SER A 160 8.55 1.01 3.38
CA SER A 160 8.34 0.74 1.96
C SER A 160 9.54 1.17 1.10
N GLY A 161 10.63 1.66 1.71
CA GLY A 161 11.74 2.30 0.99
C GLY A 161 11.29 3.54 0.19
N GLY A 162 10.19 4.17 0.60
CA GLY A 162 9.53 5.27 -0.10
C GLY A 162 8.67 4.85 -1.30
N ALA A 163 8.51 3.55 -1.57
CA ALA A 163 7.81 3.06 -2.74
C ALA A 163 6.27 3.07 -2.55
N MET A 164 5.57 3.49 -3.60
CA MET A 164 4.12 3.37 -3.74
C MET A 164 3.77 2.70 -5.06
N ALA A 165 2.69 1.93 -5.08
CA ALA A 165 2.18 1.32 -6.30
C ALA A 165 0.99 2.12 -6.84
N LEU A 166 1.02 2.45 -8.13
CA LEU A 166 -0.03 3.18 -8.84
C LEU A 166 -0.93 2.19 -9.61
N PHE A 167 -2.23 2.31 -9.40
CA PHE A 167 -3.25 1.52 -10.08
C PHE A 167 -4.16 2.42 -10.90
N GLU A 168 -4.54 1.97 -12.08
CA GLU A 168 -5.61 2.56 -12.89
C GLU A 168 -6.76 1.56 -13.02
N PHE A 169 -8.00 2.05 -12.99
CA PHE A 169 -9.19 1.21 -13.08
C PHE A 169 -9.74 1.23 -14.51
N GLN A 170 -10.42 0.15 -14.90
CA GLN A 170 -11.01 -0.07 -16.23
C GLN A 170 -12.47 -0.49 -16.13
#